data_AF-A0AAD9KCI5-F1
#
_entry.id   AF-A0AAD9KCI5-F1
#
_cell.length_a   1.000
_cell.length_b   1.000
_cell.length_c   1.000
_cell.angle_alpha   90.00
_cell.angle_beta   90.00
_cell.angle_gamma   90.00
#
_symmetry.space_group_name_H-M   'P 1'
#
loop_
_entity.id
_entity.type
_entity.pdbx_description
1 polymer ?
#
loop_
_entity_poly.entity_id
_entity_poly.type
_entity_poly.pdbx_seq_one_letter_code
_entity_poly.pdbx_strand_id
1 'polypeptide(L)'
;MRRLLTDSLQGLDRLSTAASNSKMVLRFVVCAFCVSQLVDGMAVDVTIPDELPVSTANLDVWYRDRVSGRRTRDRVTGRYAVASPITPEYGRLVHVRTEDGRNHGCQPLVNAPDASEGKWIALIQRGNCKFHDKVINAAWIYNASAVVVYNHMEESDLLIMHHFIDDVVSVFVTKRVGEYLAGLVEDGFQVSMNISLHKVEIYDTVSGTSKKKYKVQPLLIISVTMITCLIVGLTALLICGIRRAKSQHKKSNRRHVVFTVNDSAVHQRLLMTDLQDYLVEPNNNDPNHNIINAHYLYRHH
;
A
#
# COMPACT_ATOMS: atom_id res chain seq x y z
N MET A 1 59.70 -19.64 -32.33
CA MET A 1 58.53 -18.73 -32.41
C MET A 1 57.17 -19.45 -32.26
N ARG A 2 57.07 -20.60 -31.56
CA ARG A 2 55.79 -21.28 -31.21
C ARG A 2 55.54 -21.45 -29.69
N ARG A 3 56.50 -21.10 -28.83
CA ARG A 3 56.36 -21.16 -27.36
C ARG A 3 55.86 -19.86 -26.72
N LEU A 4 55.80 -18.75 -27.45
CA LEU A 4 55.30 -17.46 -26.94
C LEU A 4 53.80 -17.24 -27.18
N LEU A 5 53.13 -18.11 -27.96
CA LEU A 5 51.68 -18.02 -28.23
C LEU A 5 50.84 -18.92 -27.32
N THR A 6 51.43 -19.93 -26.66
CA THR A 6 50.71 -20.83 -25.74
C THR A 6 50.53 -20.24 -24.34
N ASP A 7 51.45 -19.38 -23.89
CA ASP A 7 51.36 -18.72 -22.58
C ASP A 7 50.35 -17.56 -22.55
N SER A 8 50.06 -16.95 -23.71
CA SER A 8 49.05 -15.87 -23.82
C SER A 8 47.61 -16.42 -23.80
N LEU A 9 47.38 -17.63 -24.34
CA LEU A 9 46.06 -18.26 -24.36
C LEU A 9 45.68 -18.90 -23.00
N GLN A 10 46.65 -19.44 -22.24
CA GLN A 10 46.37 -19.97 -20.89
C GLN A 10 46.16 -18.88 -19.83
N GLY A 11 46.66 -17.66 -20.05
CA GLY A 11 46.36 -16.49 -19.23
C GLY A 11 44.93 -15.96 -19.42
N LEU A 12 44.39 -16.05 -20.64
CA LEU A 12 43.03 -15.59 -20.98
C LEU A 12 41.92 -16.51 -20.43
N ASP A 13 42.13 -17.83 -20.38
CA ASP A 13 41.14 -18.76 -19.80
C ASP A 13 41.07 -18.70 -18.26
N ARG A 14 42.21 -18.39 -17.59
CA ARG A 14 42.24 -18.18 -16.13
C ARG A 14 41.67 -16.82 -15.71
N LEU A 15 41.70 -15.82 -16.59
CA LEU A 15 40.97 -14.56 -16.40
C LEU A 15 39.47 -14.70 -16.71
N SER A 16 39.10 -15.55 -17.68
CA SER A 16 37.69 -15.83 -18.02
C SER A 16 36.93 -16.59 -16.93
N THR A 17 37.57 -17.59 -16.29
CA THR A 17 36.96 -18.37 -15.20
C THR A 17 36.90 -17.63 -13.85
N ALA A 18 37.78 -16.65 -13.63
CA ALA A 18 37.66 -15.71 -12.50
C ALA A 18 36.60 -14.62 -12.75
N ALA A 19 36.43 -14.17 -14.00
CA ALA A 19 35.39 -13.22 -14.39
C ALA A 19 33.98 -13.85 -14.47
N SER A 20 33.86 -15.17 -14.64
CA SER A 20 32.56 -15.87 -14.71
C SER A 20 31.80 -15.83 -13.38
N ASN A 21 32.51 -15.92 -12.24
CA ASN A 21 31.88 -15.95 -10.92
C ASN A 21 31.56 -14.55 -10.36
N SER A 22 32.29 -13.50 -10.75
CA SER A 22 31.91 -12.12 -10.39
C SER A 22 30.74 -11.63 -11.24
N LYS A 23 30.69 -12.03 -12.52
CA LYS A 23 29.55 -11.76 -13.41
C LYS A 23 28.29 -12.50 -12.97
N MET A 24 28.41 -13.72 -12.44
CA MET A 24 27.26 -14.47 -11.92
C MET A 24 26.71 -13.85 -10.63
N VAL A 25 27.57 -13.47 -9.68
CA VAL A 25 27.14 -12.78 -8.45
C VAL A 25 26.61 -11.38 -8.78
N LEU A 26 27.24 -10.64 -9.69
CA LEU A 26 26.75 -9.33 -10.15
C LEU A 26 25.41 -9.48 -10.87
N ARG A 27 25.20 -10.54 -11.68
CA ARG A 27 23.91 -10.83 -12.31
C ARG A 27 22.85 -11.23 -11.29
N PHE A 28 23.19 -11.98 -10.23
CA PHE A 28 22.25 -12.29 -9.15
C PHE A 28 21.93 -11.07 -8.27
N VAL A 29 22.89 -10.19 -8.00
CA VAL A 29 22.70 -8.96 -7.23
C VAL A 29 21.95 -7.92 -8.05
N VAL A 30 22.26 -7.76 -9.35
CA VAL A 30 21.53 -6.88 -10.26
C VAL A 30 20.13 -7.44 -10.54
N CYS A 31 19.95 -8.76 -10.65
CA CYS A 31 18.63 -9.37 -10.78
C CYS A 31 17.83 -9.25 -9.48
N ALA A 32 18.44 -9.46 -8.30
CA ALA A 32 17.78 -9.23 -7.02
C ALA A 32 17.45 -7.75 -6.82
N PHE A 33 18.33 -6.83 -7.20
CA PHE A 33 18.10 -5.39 -7.15
C PHE A 33 17.03 -4.96 -8.16
N CYS A 34 17.05 -5.47 -9.40
CA CYS A 34 16.00 -5.24 -10.40
C CYS A 34 14.67 -5.87 -9.98
N VAL A 35 14.65 -7.02 -9.32
CA VAL A 35 13.43 -7.65 -8.78
C VAL A 35 12.93 -6.84 -7.59
N SER A 36 13.79 -6.32 -6.72
CA SER A 36 13.39 -5.37 -5.66
C SER A 36 12.79 -4.10 -6.26
N GLN A 37 13.44 -3.50 -7.26
CA GLN A 37 12.96 -2.31 -7.97
C GLN A 37 11.69 -2.57 -8.82
N LEU A 38 11.48 -3.81 -9.29
CA LEU A 38 10.26 -4.23 -9.99
C LEU A 38 9.10 -4.54 -9.03
N VAL A 39 9.40 -5.04 -7.83
CA VAL A 39 8.40 -5.25 -6.76
C VAL A 39 7.98 -3.92 -6.15
N ASP A 40 8.88 -2.92 -6.12
CA ASP A 40 8.55 -1.53 -5.80
C ASP A 40 7.71 -0.84 -6.90
N GLY A 41 7.70 -1.40 -8.12
CA GLY A 41 6.96 -0.87 -9.27
C GLY A 41 5.52 -1.38 -9.43
N MET A 42 5.09 -2.37 -8.63
CA MET A 42 3.74 -2.94 -8.68
C MET A 42 3.09 -2.97 -7.29
N ALA A 43 3.25 -1.87 -6.55
CA ALA A 43 2.26 -1.47 -5.56
C ALA A 43 1.72 -0.12 -6.01
N VAL A 44 0.94 -0.13 -7.09
CA VAL A 44 -0.14 0.85 -7.18
C VAL A 44 -1.08 0.44 -6.05
N ASP A 45 -0.89 1.03 -4.87
CA ASP A 45 -1.98 1.14 -3.92
C ASP A 45 -3.05 1.92 -4.68
N VAL A 46 -4.02 1.20 -5.24
CA VAL A 46 -5.32 1.79 -5.57
C VAL A 46 -5.96 2.02 -4.21
N THR A 47 -5.49 3.07 -3.51
CA THR A 47 -6.31 3.76 -2.54
C THR A 47 -7.43 4.39 -3.36
N ILE A 48 -8.53 3.65 -3.50
CA ILE A 48 -9.83 4.26 -3.75
C ILE A 48 -9.96 5.30 -2.63
N PRO A 49 -10.02 6.61 -2.92
CA PRO A 49 -10.27 7.60 -1.89
C PRO A 49 -11.74 7.44 -1.52
N ASP A 50 -12.00 6.50 -0.61
CA ASP A 50 -13.32 6.29 0.00
C ASP A 50 -13.54 7.31 1.16
N GLU A 51 -12.85 8.45 1.05
CA GLU A 51 -12.96 9.67 1.84
C GLU A 51 -14.06 10.55 1.24
N LEU A 52 -15.32 10.15 1.40
CA LEU A 52 -16.44 11.00 1.01
C LEU A 52 -16.59 12.13 2.04
N PRO A 53 -16.56 13.42 1.63
CA PRO A 53 -16.80 14.52 2.55
C PRO A 53 -18.26 14.48 3.00
N VAL A 54 -18.48 14.29 4.30
CA VAL A 54 -19.79 14.31 4.92
C VAL A 54 -19.98 15.62 5.66
N SER A 55 -21.03 16.33 5.28
CA SER A 55 -21.37 17.62 5.89
C SER A 55 -22.42 17.43 6.98
N THR A 56 -22.14 17.95 8.17
CA THR A 56 -23.09 18.00 9.29
C THR A 56 -23.89 19.30 9.21
N ALA A 57 -25.20 19.21 9.37
CA ALA A 57 -26.12 20.33 9.44
C ALA A 57 -26.38 20.74 10.90
N ASN A 58 -26.43 22.04 11.13
CA ASN A 58 -26.99 22.63 12.34
C ASN A 58 -28.44 23.05 12.06
N LEU A 59 -29.38 22.53 12.86
CA LEU A 59 -30.81 22.78 12.75
C LEU A 59 -31.23 23.63 13.96
N ASP A 60 -31.37 24.94 13.75
CA ASP A 60 -31.86 25.86 14.77
C ASP A 60 -33.39 25.91 14.70
N VAL A 61 -34.05 25.44 15.76
CA VAL A 61 -35.49 25.23 15.85
C VAL A 61 -36.09 26.29 16.75
N TRP A 62 -37.16 26.93 16.29
CA TRP A 62 -37.85 28.00 16.97
C TRP A 62 -39.32 27.68 17.05
N TYR A 63 -39.87 27.69 18.25
CA TYR A 63 -41.28 27.42 18.42
C TYR A 63 -41.88 28.31 19.49
N ARG A 64 -43.16 28.60 19.31
CA ARG A 64 -43.96 29.38 20.25
C ARG A 64 -45.06 28.50 20.80
N ASP A 65 -45.11 28.42 22.12
CA ASP A 65 -46.24 27.84 22.84
C ASP A 65 -47.49 28.68 22.64
N ARG A 66 -48.59 28.05 22.21
CA ARG A 66 -49.88 28.72 22.03
C ARG A 66 -50.50 29.14 23.35
N VAL A 67 -50.30 28.37 24.42
CA VAL A 67 -50.93 28.60 25.73
C VAL A 67 -50.13 29.61 26.54
N SER A 68 -48.81 29.38 26.70
CA SER A 68 -47.97 30.28 27.50
C SER A 68 -47.43 31.48 26.72
N GLY A 69 -47.50 31.47 25.38
CA GLY A 69 -46.91 32.48 24.51
C GLY A 69 -45.38 32.47 24.49
N ARG A 70 -44.73 31.62 25.30
CA ARG A 70 -43.28 31.52 25.45
C ARG A 70 -42.65 31.09 24.14
N ARG A 71 -41.58 31.78 23.76
CA ARG A 71 -40.73 31.41 22.63
C ARG A 71 -39.54 30.61 23.15
N THR A 72 -39.30 29.45 22.56
CA THR A 72 -38.14 28.61 22.85
C THR A 72 -37.30 28.46 21.59
N ARG A 73 -35.99 28.38 21.78
CA ARG A 73 -35.03 28.09 20.73
C ARG A 73 -34.21 26.89 21.15
N ASP A 74 -34.24 25.86 20.32
CA ASP A 74 -33.44 24.67 20.48
C ASP A 74 -32.50 24.51 19.30
N ARG A 75 -31.44 23.73 19.53
CA ARG A 75 -30.45 23.41 18.51
C ARG A 75 -30.31 21.90 18.44
N VAL A 76 -30.54 21.35 17.26
CA VAL A 76 -30.34 19.94 16.96
C VAL A 76 -29.41 19.80 15.77
N THR A 77 -28.81 18.62 15.60
CA THR A 77 -27.86 18.35 14.52
C THR A 77 -28.38 17.26 13.60
N GLY A 78 -27.95 17.34 12.34
CA GLY A 78 -28.25 16.36 11.31
C GLY A 78 -27.09 16.23 10.33
N ARG A 79 -27.28 15.44 9.28
CA ARG A 79 -26.27 15.20 8.24
C ARG A 79 -26.85 15.52 6.87
N TYR A 80 -26.17 16.31 6.06
CA TYR A 80 -26.60 16.56 4.69
C TYR A 80 -26.52 15.27 3.86
N ALA A 81 -27.42 15.14 2.89
CA ALA A 81 -27.30 14.10 1.88
C ALA A 81 -26.10 14.32 0.97
N VAL A 82 -25.63 13.27 0.29
CA VAL A 82 -24.44 13.34 -0.59
C VAL A 82 -24.59 14.35 -1.72
N ALA A 83 -25.76 14.37 -2.37
CA ALA A 83 -26.04 15.29 -3.45
C ALA A 83 -26.63 16.63 -2.97
N SER A 84 -26.99 16.77 -1.69
CA SER A 84 -27.63 17.99 -1.20
C SER A 84 -26.73 19.21 -1.39
N PRO A 85 -27.25 20.35 -1.86
CA PRO A 85 -26.54 21.60 -1.78
C PRO A 85 -26.32 21.97 -0.29
N ILE A 86 -25.15 22.53 0.00
CA ILE A 86 -24.77 22.99 1.34
C ILE A 86 -25.04 24.49 1.40
N THR A 87 -26.31 24.87 1.41
CA THR A 87 -26.77 26.25 1.48
C THR A 87 -27.71 26.44 2.68
N PRO A 88 -27.72 27.63 3.31
CA PRO A 88 -28.65 27.88 4.40
C PRO A 88 -30.08 27.95 3.86
N GLU A 89 -31.01 27.27 4.54
CA GLU A 89 -32.43 27.28 4.19
C GLU A 89 -33.29 27.43 5.44
N TYR A 90 -34.41 28.13 5.31
CA TYR A 90 -35.32 28.40 6.41
C TYR A 90 -36.77 28.21 5.99
N GLY A 91 -37.62 27.82 6.94
CA GLY A 91 -39.05 27.70 6.69
C GLY A 91 -39.83 27.19 7.89
N ARG A 92 -41.17 27.20 7.75
CA ARG A 92 -42.07 26.55 8.70
C ARG A 92 -41.87 25.04 8.62
N LEU A 93 -41.67 24.37 9.75
CA LEU A 93 -41.54 22.92 9.78
C LEU A 93 -42.93 22.28 9.70
N VAL A 94 -43.11 21.35 8.77
CA VAL A 94 -44.37 20.61 8.61
C VAL A 94 -44.06 19.12 8.66
N HIS A 95 -44.66 18.42 9.61
CA HIS A 95 -44.62 16.96 9.67
C HIS A 95 -45.59 16.42 8.63
N VAL A 96 -45.04 15.83 7.57
CA VAL A 96 -45.85 15.48 6.40
C VAL A 96 -46.69 14.25 6.68
N ARG A 97 -47.91 14.26 6.15
CA ARG A 97 -48.85 13.14 6.18
C ARG A 97 -49.15 12.71 4.75
N THR A 98 -49.16 11.40 4.51
CA THR A 98 -49.54 10.79 3.25
C THR A 98 -51.00 10.33 3.28
N GLU A 99 -51.57 10.03 2.11
CA GLU A 99 -52.96 9.55 1.97
C GLU A 99 -53.26 8.27 2.76
N ASP A 100 -52.30 7.36 2.93
CA ASP A 100 -52.40 6.18 3.80
C ASP A 100 -52.32 6.49 5.31
N GLY A 101 -52.30 7.77 5.69
CA GLY A 101 -52.25 8.22 7.09
C GLY A 101 -50.88 8.09 7.73
N ARG A 102 -49.84 7.73 6.98
CA ARG A 102 -48.46 7.61 7.48
C ARG A 102 -47.65 8.89 7.24
N ASN A 103 -46.40 8.92 7.73
CA ASN A 103 -45.52 10.08 7.65
C ASN A 103 -44.29 9.84 6.76
N HIS A 104 -44.36 8.81 5.91
CA HIS A 104 -43.23 8.32 5.14
C HIS A 104 -42.99 9.04 3.80
N GLY A 105 -43.88 9.94 3.36
CA GLY A 105 -43.68 10.74 2.14
C GLY A 105 -43.56 9.94 0.84
N CYS A 106 -44.02 8.68 0.80
CA CYS A 106 -43.97 7.82 -0.39
C CYS A 106 -45.18 7.99 -1.32
N GLN A 107 -46.23 8.62 -0.82
CA GLN A 107 -47.51 8.89 -1.49
C GLN A 107 -47.75 10.41 -1.49
N PRO A 108 -48.71 10.91 -2.28
CA PRO A 108 -49.12 12.31 -2.26
C PRO A 108 -49.31 12.84 -0.83
N LEU A 109 -48.81 14.05 -0.58
CA LEU A 109 -48.91 14.71 0.72
C LEU A 109 -50.28 15.37 0.86
N VAL A 110 -50.96 15.12 1.98
CA VAL A 110 -52.32 15.64 2.23
C VAL A 110 -52.35 16.93 3.05
N ASN A 111 -51.22 17.31 3.65
CA ASN A 111 -51.09 18.49 4.51
C ASN A 111 -49.95 19.43 4.08
N ALA A 112 -49.59 19.38 2.79
CA ALA A 112 -48.64 20.33 2.23
C ALA A 112 -49.23 21.75 2.28
N PRO A 113 -48.47 22.76 2.75
CA PRO A 113 -48.88 24.16 2.71
C PRO A 113 -49.16 24.67 1.29
N ASP A 114 -50.07 25.63 1.19
CA ASP A 114 -50.23 26.38 -0.05
C ASP A 114 -48.99 27.24 -0.33
N ALA A 115 -48.67 27.46 -1.61
CA ALA A 115 -47.52 28.28 -2.02
C ALA A 115 -47.55 29.71 -1.46
N SER A 116 -48.73 30.24 -1.12
CA SER A 116 -48.91 31.55 -0.49
C SER A 116 -48.50 31.61 0.98
N GLU A 117 -48.37 30.47 1.67
CA GLU A 117 -48.00 30.42 3.09
C GLU A 117 -46.48 30.57 3.34
N GLY A 118 -45.70 30.73 2.26
CA GLY A 118 -44.26 30.95 2.31
C GLY A 118 -43.44 29.66 2.34
N LYS A 119 -42.14 29.81 2.61
CA LYS A 119 -41.20 28.68 2.64
C LYS A 119 -41.51 27.72 3.78
N TRP A 120 -41.48 26.42 3.48
CA TRP A 120 -41.72 25.36 4.44
C TRP A 120 -40.74 24.20 4.24
N ILE A 121 -40.46 23.52 5.35
CA ILE A 121 -39.50 22.41 5.42
C ILE A 121 -40.30 21.15 5.74
N ALA A 122 -40.17 20.13 4.89
CA ALA A 122 -40.84 18.86 5.06
C ALA A 122 -40.09 17.98 6.07
N LEU A 123 -40.73 17.61 7.18
CA LEU A 123 -40.25 16.59 8.09
C LEU A 123 -40.88 15.24 7.73
N ILE A 124 -40.05 14.27 7.32
CA ILE A 124 -40.48 12.99 6.75
C ILE A 124 -39.85 11.84 7.52
N GLN A 125 -40.65 10.83 7.86
CA GLN A 125 -40.14 9.59 8.44
C GLN A 125 -39.48 8.72 7.37
N ARG A 126 -38.34 8.11 7.69
CA ARG A 126 -37.78 7.03 6.87
C ARG A 126 -38.80 5.88 6.83
N GLY A 127 -39.07 5.39 5.63
CA GLY A 127 -40.03 4.31 5.38
C GLY A 127 -39.57 3.46 4.21
N ASN A 128 -40.51 2.83 3.51
CA ASN A 128 -40.20 1.76 2.54
C ASN A 128 -39.89 2.24 1.11
N CYS A 129 -40.04 3.54 0.80
CA CYS A 129 -39.59 4.10 -0.47
C CYS A 129 -38.19 4.71 -0.38
N LYS A 130 -37.58 4.98 -1.54
CA LYS A 130 -36.24 5.54 -1.62
C LYS A 130 -36.21 6.98 -1.11
N PHE A 131 -35.06 7.42 -0.63
CA PHE A 131 -34.88 8.82 -0.22
C PHE A 131 -35.13 9.79 -1.37
N HIS A 132 -34.72 9.41 -2.58
CA HIS A 132 -34.98 10.19 -3.79
C HIS A 132 -36.47 10.49 -4.00
N ASP A 133 -37.33 9.48 -3.88
CA ASP A 133 -38.78 9.62 -4.09
C ASP A 133 -39.39 10.58 -3.07
N LYS A 134 -38.94 10.52 -1.81
CA LYS A 134 -39.39 11.42 -0.73
C LYS A 134 -39.05 12.87 -1.05
N VAL A 135 -37.83 13.13 -1.52
CA VAL A 135 -37.36 14.47 -1.84
C VAL A 135 -38.08 15.01 -3.08
N ILE A 136 -38.26 14.21 -4.14
CA ILE A 136 -39.07 14.60 -5.31
C ILE A 136 -40.47 14.98 -4.88
N ASN A 137 -41.12 14.12 -4.10
CA ASN A 137 -42.50 14.33 -3.71
C ASN A 137 -42.63 15.62 -2.89
N ALA A 138 -41.84 15.80 -1.84
CA ALA A 138 -41.93 17.01 -1.02
C ALA A 138 -41.52 18.29 -1.77
N ALA A 139 -40.38 18.27 -2.48
CA ALA A 139 -39.80 19.48 -3.03
C ALA A 139 -40.33 19.83 -4.43
N TRP A 140 -40.41 18.87 -5.35
CA TRP A 140 -40.80 19.15 -6.74
C TRP A 140 -42.32 19.13 -6.95
N ILE A 141 -43.06 18.29 -6.22
CA ILE A 141 -44.53 18.24 -6.33
C ILE A 141 -45.19 19.27 -5.41
N TYR A 142 -44.73 19.39 -4.18
CA TYR A 142 -45.35 20.24 -3.16
C TYR A 142 -44.54 21.50 -2.78
N ASN A 143 -43.46 21.80 -3.50
CA ASN A 143 -42.68 23.04 -3.34
C ASN A 143 -42.13 23.26 -1.92
N ALA A 144 -41.69 22.20 -1.25
CA ALA A 144 -40.91 22.31 -0.02
C ALA A 144 -39.53 22.93 -0.31
N SER A 145 -39.09 23.87 0.52
CA SER A 145 -37.78 24.52 0.35
C SER A 145 -36.62 23.66 0.83
N ALA A 146 -36.88 22.76 1.79
CA ALA A 146 -35.92 21.76 2.24
C ALA A 146 -36.63 20.52 2.77
N VAL A 147 -35.90 19.40 2.84
CA VAL A 147 -36.43 18.10 3.29
C VAL A 147 -35.58 17.54 4.44
N VAL A 148 -36.19 17.32 5.59
CA VAL A 148 -35.58 16.68 6.75
C VAL A 148 -36.15 15.28 6.89
N VAL A 149 -35.30 14.26 6.75
CA VAL A 149 -35.69 12.86 6.90
C VAL A 149 -35.17 12.32 8.23
N TYR A 150 -36.05 11.77 9.07
CA TYR A 150 -35.65 11.16 10.33
C TYR A 150 -35.72 9.63 10.29
N ASN A 151 -34.79 8.97 10.99
CA ASN A 151 -34.77 7.51 11.06
C ASN A 151 -35.99 6.96 11.81
N HIS A 152 -36.48 5.78 11.42
CA HIS A 152 -37.52 5.06 12.18
C HIS A 152 -36.93 4.05 13.17
N MET A 153 -35.65 3.68 12.99
CA MET A 153 -34.90 2.77 13.85
C MET A 153 -34.18 3.54 14.97
N GLU A 154 -34.04 2.92 16.14
CA GLU A 154 -33.26 3.45 17.28
C GLU A 154 -31.75 3.26 17.09
N GLU A 155 -31.25 3.71 15.94
CA GLU A 155 -29.82 3.75 15.64
C GLU A 155 -29.26 5.10 16.11
N SER A 156 -28.16 5.07 16.85
CA SER A 156 -27.42 6.26 17.26
C SER A 156 -26.75 6.96 16.06
N ASP A 157 -26.46 6.18 15.02
CA ASP A 157 -25.59 6.61 13.95
C ASP A 157 -26.40 7.29 12.85
N LEU A 158 -25.97 8.49 12.48
CA LEU A 158 -26.54 9.20 11.35
C LEU A 158 -26.15 8.47 10.06
N LEU A 159 -27.14 7.94 9.35
CA LEU A 159 -26.94 7.38 8.03
C LEU A 159 -26.64 8.49 7.02
N ILE A 160 -25.87 8.15 5.98
CA ILE A 160 -25.68 9.03 4.83
C ILE A 160 -26.86 8.81 3.88
N MET A 161 -27.60 9.89 3.61
CA MET A 161 -28.70 9.85 2.67
C MET A 161 -28.17 9.97 1.24
N HIS A 162 -28.52 9.01 0.37
CA HIS A 162 -28.16 9.01 -1.04
C HIS A 162 -29.39 9.26 -1.91
N HIS A 163 -29.34 10.31 -2.73
CA HIS A 163 -30.26 10.62 -3.83
C HIS A 163 -29.54 11.47 -4.88
N PHE A 164 -30.19 11.72 -6.02
CA PHE A 164 -29.60 12.42 -7.18
C PHE A 164 -30.16 13.84 -7.40
N ILE A 165 -30.55 14.53 -6.32
CA ILE A 165 -31.19 15.86 -6.40
C ILE A 165 -30.22 16.83 -5.75
N ASP A 166 -29.75 17.80 -6.51
CA ASP A 166 -28.66 18.69 -6.15
C ASP A 166 -29.06 20.16 -5.96
N ASP A 167 -30.34 20.46 -6.18
CA ASP A 167 -30.93 21.78 -6.03
C ASP A 167 -31.76 21.94 -4.74
N VAL A 168 -32.06 20.85 -4.04
CA VAL A 168 -32.88 20.85 -2.81
C VAL A 168 -32.08 20.47 -1.58
N VAL A 169 -32.06 21.37 -0.58
CA VAL A 169 -31.43 21.09 0.72
C VAL A 169 -32.11 19.92 1.40
N SER A 170 -31.33 18.90 1.74
CA SER A 170 -31.85 17.70 2.37
C SER A 170 -30.93 17.17 3.48
N VAL A 171 -31.53 16.87 4.63
CA VAL A 171 -30.82 16.55 5.87
C VAL A 171 -31.43 15.31 6.51
N PHE A 172 -30.57 14.40 6.96
CA PHE A 172 -30.92 13.22 7.72
C PHE A 172 -30.69 13.44 9.22
N VAL A 173 -31.65 13.03 10.06
CA VAL A 173 -31.57 13.12 11.53
C VAL A 173 -31.89 11.78 12.20
N THR A 174 -31.48 11.62 13.46
CA THR A 174 -31.78 10.42 14.24
C THR A 174 -33.27 10.33 14.58
N LYS A 175 -33.74 9.13 14.96
CA LYS A 175 -35.12 8.90 15.38
C LYS A 175 -35.53 9.82 16.53
N ARG A 176 -34.71 9.91 17.58
CA ARG A 176 -34.98 10.75 18.76
C ARG A 176 -35.19 12.22 18.38
N VAL A 177 -34.35 12.76 17.50
CA VAL A 177 -34.48 14.15 17.04
C VAL A 177 -35.73 14.33 16.18
N GLY A 178 -36.00 13.39 15.27
CA GLY A 178 -37.18 13.42 14.41
C GLY A 178 -38.50 13.36 15.18
N GLU A 179 -38.61 12.43 16.14
CA GLU A 179 -39.80 12.28 16.99
C GLU A 179 -40.00 13.49 17.91
N TYR A 180 -38.91 14.09 18.41
CA TYR A 180 -38.98 15.35 19.14
C TYR A 180 -39.61 16.46 18.28
N LEU A 181 -39.10 16.63 17.05
CA LEU A 181 -39.61 17.64 16.12
C LEU A 181 -41.04 17.37 15.68
N ALA A 182 -41.38 16.11 15.40
CA ALA A 182 -42.73 15.69 15.06
C ALA A 182 -43.69 15.98 16.20
N GLY A 183 -43.33 15.63 17.44
CA GLY A 183 -44.13 15.91 18.63
C GLY A 183 -44.43 17.39 18.80
N LEU A 184 -43.43 18.27 18.60
CA LEU A 184 -43.68 19.72 18.63
C LEU A 184 -44.73 20.17 17.59
N VAL A 185 -44.68 19.61 16.38
CA VAL A 185 -45.65 19.98 15.33
C VAL A 185 -47.04 19.38 15.62
N GLU A 186 -47.10 18.13 16.07
CA GLU A 186 -48.34 17.40 16.38
C GLU A 186 -49.06 17.97 17.62
N ASP A 187 -48.31 18.45 18.62
CA ASP A 187 -48.83 19.17 19.79
C ASP A 187 -49.37 20.57 19.42
N GLY A 188 -49.24 20.98 18.15
CA GLY A 188 -49.81 22.20 17.60
C GLY A 188 -48.92 23.43 17.73
N PHE A 189 -47.65 23.29 18.15
CA PHE A 189 -46.71 24.42 18.18
C PHE A 189 -46.45 24.91 16.75
N GLN A 190 -46.32 26.23 16.59
CA GLN A 190 -45.84 26.79 15.32
C GLN A 190 -44.31 26.70 15.30
N VAL A 191 -43.80 25.68 14.62
CA VAL A 191 -42.35 25.39 14.55
C VAL A 191 -41.76 25.99 13.27
N SER A 192 -40.67 26.73 13.41
CA SER A 192 -39.83 27.22 12.32
C SER A 192 -38.42 26.67 12.48
N MET A 193 -37.77 26.34 11.37
CA MET A 193 -36.43 25.77 11.38
C MET A 193 -35.51 26.54 10.44
N ASN A 194 -34.27 26.72 10.87
CA ASN A 194 -33.18 27.22 10.05
C ASN A 194 -32.08 26.17 9.95
N ILE A 195 -31.75 25.78 8.73
CA ILE A 195 -30.73 24.80 8.39
C ILE A 195 -29.47 25.56 7.99
N SER A 196 -28.33 25.21 8.59
CA SER A 196 -27.04 25.81 8.30
C SER A 196 -25.93 24.78 8.35
N LEU A 197 -24.77 25.09 7.78
CA LEU A 197 -23.60 24.23 7.87
C LEU A 197 -23.05 24.24 9.31
N HIS A 198 -22.83 23.07 9.90
CA HIS A 198 -22.16 22.94 11.20
C HIS A 198 -20.66 22.69 11.03
N LYS A 199 -20.31 21.58 10.39
CA LYS A 199 -18.93 21.13 10.14
C LYS A 199 -18.90 20.22 8.92
N VAL A 200 -17.76 20.18 8.23
CA VAL A 200 -17.48 19.20 7.17
C VAL A 200 -16.46 18.22 7.74
N GLU A 201 -16.78 16.93 7.71
CA GLU A 201 -15.94 15.84 8.19
C GLU A 201 -15.67 14.87 7.04
N ILE A 202 -14.45 14.36 6.94
CA ILE A 202 -14.11 13.32 5.97
C ILE A 202 -14.36 11.96 6.65
N TYR A 203 -15.28 11.15 6.09
CA TYR A 203 -15.57 9.82 6.63
C TYR A 203 -14.87 8.75 5.79
N ASP A 204 -14.03 7.94 6.43
CA ASP A 204 -13.49 6.71 5.84
C ASP A 204 -14.57 5.62 5.88
N THR A 205 -15.10 5.25 4.72
CA THR A 205 -16.20 4.27 4.57
C THR A 205 -15.79 2.81 4.93
N VAL A 206 -14.52 2.55 5.25
CA VAL A 206 -14.01 1.21 5.60
C VAL A 206 -14.14 0.89 7.10
N SER A 207 -14.59 1.80 7.95
CA SER A 207 -14.80 1.51 9.38
C SER A 207 -16.04 2.21 9.92
N GLY A 208 -17.16 1.48 9.99
CA GLY A 208 -18.37 1.83 10.73
C GLY A 208 -18.19 1.94 12.26
N THR A 209 -17.04 2.40 12.72
CA THR A 209 -16.77 2.87 14.08
C THR A 209 -15.71 3.96 13.95
N SER A 210 -15.93 5.12 14.58
CA SER A 210 -14.94 6.20 14.71
C SER A 210 -13.60 5.63 15.15
N LYS A 211 -12.70 5.43 14.19
CA LYS A 211 -11.33 5.06 14.47
C LYS A 211 -10.47 6.30 14.30
N LYS A 212 -9.86 6.68 15.43
CA LYS A 212 -8.77 7.66 15.52
C LYS A 212 -7.83 7.46 14.33
N LYS A 213 -7.43 8.55 13.67
CA LYS A 213 -6.31 8.58 12.71
C LYS A 213 -5.18 7.70 13.22
N TYR A 214 -5.07 6.48 12.71
CA TYR A 214 -3.85 5.72 12.86
C TYR A 214 -2.94 6.24 11.78
N LYS A 215 -2.11 7.21 12.16
CA LYS A 215 -0.85 7.43 11.47
C LYS A 215 -0.16 6.08 11.50
N VAL A 216 -0.23 5.31 10.42
CA VAL A 216 0.56 4.08 10.28
C VAL A 216 1.98 4.49 10.60
N GLN A 217 2.45 4.09 11.78
CA GLN A 217 3.77 4.48 12.23
C GLN A 217 4.75 3.85 11.24
N PRO A 218 5.74 4.59 10.72
CA PRO A 218 6.74 4.06 9.79
C PRO A 218 7.54 2.85 10.33
N LEU A 219 7.26 2.44 11.57
CA LEU A 219 7.88 1.33 12.29
C LEU A 219 7.63 -0.05 11.67
N LEU A 220 6.47 -0.31 11.05
CA LEU A 220 6.19 -1.60 10.41
C LEU A 220 6.98 -1.79 9.10
N ILE A 221 7.20 -0.72 8.36
CA ILE A 221 8.01 -0.76 7.13
C ILE A 221 9.50 -0.92 7.48
N ILE A 222 9.94 -0.26 8.55
CA ILE A 222 11.32 -0.38 9.06
C ILE A 222 11.59 -1.80 9.60
N SER A 223 10.61 -2.47 10.22
CA SER A 223 10.82 -3.82 10.75
C SER A 223 10.96 -4.88 9.65
N VAL A 224 10.12 -4.81 8.61
CA VAL A 224 10.17 -5.76 7.48
C VAL A 224 11.50 -5.63 6.73
N THR A 225 11.96 -4.40 6.48
CA THR A 225 13.23 -4.13 5.81
C THR A 225 14.46 -4.56 6.64
N MET A 226 14.41 -4.37 7.96
CA MET A 226 15.46 -4.86 8.86
C MET A 226 15.56 -6.40 8.84
N ILE A 227 14.42 -7.09 8.87
CA ILE A 227 14.38 -8.56 8.83
C ILE A 227 14.93 -9.09 7.49
N THR A 228 14.57 -8.47 6.36
CA THR A 228 15.10 -8.86 5.05
C THR A 228 16.61 -8.67 4.97
N CYS A 229 17.14 -7.56 5.50
CA CYS A 229 18.57 -7.31 5.54
C CYS A 229 19.33 -8.33 6.42
N LEU A 230 18.75 -8.73 7.54
CA LEU A 230 19.34 -9.75 8.42
C LEU A 230 19.42 -11.12 7.73
N ILE A 231 18.36 -11.54 7.03
CA ILE A 231 18.33 -12.82 6.30
C ILE A 231 19.38 -12.83 5.17
N VAL A 232 19.48 -11.73 4.41
CA VAL A 232 20.49 -11.60 3.34
C VAL A 232 21.92 -11.60 3.92
N GLY A 233 22.15 -10.92 5.04
CA GLY A 233 23.45 -10.91 5.71
C GLY A 233 23.86 -12.30 6.24
N LEU A 234 22.93 -13.02 6.89
CA LEU A 234 23.18 -14.35 7.43
C LEU A 234 23.47 -15.39 6.34
N THR A 235 22.71 -15.37 5.24
CA THR A 235 22.96 -16.26 4.10
C THR A 235 24.33 -16.03 3.48
N ALA A 236 24.76 -14.76 3.35
CA ALA A 236 26.11 -14.43 2.88
C ALA A 236 27.20 -14.94 3.83
N LEU A 237 27.01 -14.82 5.15
CA LEU A 237 27.96 -15.32 6.15
C LEU A 237 28.07 -16.84 6.15
N LEU A 238 26.96 -17.57 6.03
CA LEU A 238 26.96 -19.03 5.93
C LEU A 238 27.71 -19.51 4.68
N ILE A 239 27.48 -18.86 3.53
CA ILE A 239 28.20 -19.16 2.29
C ILE A 239 29.69 -18.86 2.44
N CYS A 240 30.05 -17.73 3.05
CA CYS A 240 31.44 -17.36 3.33
C CYS A 240 32.11 -18.32 4.33
N GLY A 241 31.39 -18.79 5.34
CA GLY A 241 31.86 -19.76 6.33
C GLY A 241 32.16 -21.12 5.69
N ILE A 242 31.26 -21.62 4.85
CA ILE A 242 31.46 -22.87 4.10
C ILE A 242 32.62 -22.73 3.10
N ARG A 243 32.78 -21.57 2.46
CA ARG A 243 33.93 -21.27 1.58
C ARG A 243 35.25 -21.23 2.36
N ARG A 244 35.27 -20.71 3.59
CA ARG A 244 36.44 -20.74 4.47
C ARG A 244 36.79 -22.16 4.90
N ALA A 245 35.81 -23.00 5.25
CA ALA A 245 36.03 -24.41 5.59
C ALA A 245 36.66 -25.20 4.42
N LYS A 246 36.17 -24.99 3.19
CA LYS A 246 36.76 -25.56 1.98
C LYS A 246 38.18 -25.04 1.67
N SER A 247 38.49 -23.80 2.07
CA SER A 247 39.83 -23.21 1.92
C SER A 247 40.86 -23.81 2.90
N GLN A 248 40.45 -24.10 4.15
CA GLN A 248 41.30 -24.76 5.14
C GLN A 248 41.63 -26.21 4.74
N HIS A 249 40.67 -26.94 4.16
CA HIS A 249 40.90 -28.31 3.68
C HIS A 249 41.89 -28.38 2.49
N LYS A 250 41.91 -27.35 1.62
CA LYS A 250 42.93 -27.20 0.56
C LYS A 250 44.32 -26.85 1.10
N LYS A 251 44.41 -26.17 2.25
CA LYS A 251 45.69 -25.91 2.93
C LYS A 251 46.24 -27.15 3.65
N SER A 252 45.38 -28.01 4.21
CA SER A 252 45.80 -29.28 4.83
C SER A 252 46.37 -30.26 3.79
N ASN A 253 45.67 -30.45 2.65
CA ASN A 253 46.14 -31.34 1.59
C ASN A 253 47.45 -30.85 0.93
N ARG A 254 47.65 -29.52 0.79
CA ARG A 254 48.93 -28.98 0.29
C ARG A 254 50.11 -29.21 1.24
N ARG A 255 49.91 -29.19 2.57
CA ARG A 255 51.00 -29.46 3.51
C ARG A 255 51.42 -30.93 3.50
N HIS A 256 50.47 -31.86 3.38
CA HIS A 256 50.76 -33.29 3.25
C HIS A 256 51.51 -33.62 1.95
N VAL A 257 51.14 -32.99 0.83
CA VAL A 257 51.83 -33.16 -0.45
C VAL A 257 53.22 -32.51 -0.44
N VAL A 258 53.40 -31.37 0.24
CA VAL A 258 54.73 -30.75 0.37
C VAL A 258 55.67 -31.57 1.26
N PHE A 259 55.17 -32.21 2.32
CA PHE A 259 55.99 -33.10 3.17
C PHE A 259 56.50 -34.33 2.40
N THR A 260 55.63 -34.97 1.61
CA THR A 260 55.98 -36.16 0.80
C THR A 260 56.95 -35.87 -0.35
N VAL A 261 56.86 -34.69 -0.98
CA VAL A 261 57.79 -34.27 -2.03
C VAL A 261 59.18 -33.91 -1.45
N ASN A 262 59.24 -33.37 -0.23
CA ASN A 262 60.51 -33.01 0.40
C ASN A 262 61.32 -34.25 0.85
N ASP A 263 60.65 -35.30 1.35
CA ASP A 263 61.31 -36.58 1.66
C ASP A 263 61.86 -37.26 0.39
N SER A 264 61.13 -37.17 -0.72
CA SER A 264 61.57 -37.72 -2.02
C SER A 264 62.79 -36.96 -2.59
N ALA A 265 62.82 -35.63 -2.42
CA ALA A 265 63.91 -34.78 -2.93
C ALA A 265 65.21 -34.91 -2.11
N VAL A 266 65.12 -35.20 -0.80
CA VAL A 266 66.30 -35.45 0.05
C VAL A 266 66.96 -36.79 -0.30
N HIS A 267 66.16 -37.83 -0.60
CA HIS A 267 66.68 -39.13 -1.02
C HIS A 267 67.43 -39.07 -2.37
N GLN A 268 66.97 -38.19 -3.28
CA GLN A 268 67.58 -38.02 -4.60
C GLN A 268 68.85 -37.14 -4.58
N ARG A 269 69.02 -36.27 -3.57
CA ARG A 269 70.26 -35.49 -3.38
C ARG A 269 71.41 -36.31 -2.78
N LEU A 270 71.13 -37.35 -2.01
CA LEU A 270 72.17 -38.25 -1.47
C LEU A 270 72.79 -39.17 -2.54
N LEU A 271 72.05 -39.51 -3.59
CA LEU A 271 72.55 -40.35 -4.71
C LEU A 271 73.32 -39.56 -5.79
N MET A 272 73.28 -38.23 -5.76
CA MET A 272 73.92 -37.35 -6.76
C MET A 272 75.27 -36.78 -6.31
N THR A 273 75.69 -37.00 -5.06
CA THR A 273 77.02 -36.61 -4.57
C THR A 273 78.09 -37.68 -4.76
N ASP A 274 77.74 -38.92 -5.10
CA ASP A 274 78.70 -40.04 -5.25
C ASP A 274 79.25 -40.22 -6.68
N LEU A 275 78.80 -39.45 -7.68
CA LEU A 275 79.17 -39.66 -9.09
C LEU A 275 79.94 -38.50 -9.76
N GLN A 276 80.27 -37.43 -9.03
CA GLN A 276 80.98 -36.27 -9.57
C GLN A 276 82.52 -36.31 -9.38
N ASP A 277 83.09 -37.45 -8.96
CA ASP A 277 84.53 -37.59 -8.64
C ASP A 277 85.36 -38.31 -9.72
N TYR A 278 84.79 -38.61 -10.90
CA TYR A 278 85.52 -39.27 -11.97
C TYR A 278 85.42 -38.52 -13.33
N LEU A 279 86.54 -37.88 -13.69
CA LEU A 279 87.05 -37.59 -15.05
C LEU A 279 86.52 -36.31 -15.75
N VAL A 280 87.29 -35.41 -16.39
CA VAL A 280 88.69 -35.40 -16.90
C VAL A 280 89.03 -34.00 -17.48
N GLU A 281 90.31 -33.57 -17.43
CA GLU A 281 91.00 -32.65 -18.38
C GLU A 281 92.07 -33.49 -19.14
N PRO A 282 92.66 -33.14 -20.32
CA PRO A 282 92.90 -31.80 -20.90
C PRO A 282 92.76 -31.71 -22.47
N ASN A 283 93.28 -30.62 -23.06
CA ASN A 283 93.08 -30.09 -24.41
C ASN A 283 94.26 -30.31 -25.41
N ASN A 284 93.91 -30.44 -26.70
CA ASN A 284 94.63 -30.14 -27.98
C ASN A 284 95.93 -30.85 -28.43
N ASN A 285 95.88 -31.49 -29.61
CA ASN A 285 96.62 -31.13 -30.86
C ASN A 285 96.30 -32.11 -32.04
N ASP A 286 96.12 -31.53 -33.24
CA ASP A 286 95.82 -32.05 -34.62
C ASP A 286 96.78 -33.16 -35.17
N PRO A 287 96.66 -33.74 -36.41
CA PRO A 287 95.62 -33.66 -37.47
C PRO A 287 95.27 -35.01 -38.19
N ASN A 288 94.43 -34.95 -39.24
CA ASN A 288 94.13 -35.97 -40.28
C ASN A 288 93.30 -37.21 -39.90
N HIS A 289 92.02 -37.26 -40.28
CA HIS A 289 91.54 -38.23 -41.29
C HIS A 289 90.07 -38.02 -41.70
N ASN A 290 89.87 -38.36 -42.96
CA ASN A 290 88.67 -38.45 -43.77
C ASN A 290 87.52 -39.34 -43.24
N ILE A 291 86.29 -38.92 -43.58
CA ILE A 291 85.09 -39.72 -43.95
C ILE A 291 84.43 -40.54 -42.82
N ILE A 292 83.13 -40.29 -42.56
CA ILE A 292 81.99 -41.23 -42.77
C ILE A 292 80.69 -40.62 -42.18
N ASN A 293 79.67 -40.61 -43.06
CA ASN A 293 78.25 -40.40 -42.79
C ASN A 293 77.67 -41.34 -41.72
N ALA A 294 76.76 -40.84 -40.90
CA ALA A 294 75.55 -41.57 -40.47
C ALA A 294 74.55 -40.55 -39.88
N HIS A 295 73.69 -39.97 -40.73
CA HIS A 295 72.29 -40.38 -40.83
C HIS A 295 71.54 -40.46 -39.49
N TYR A 296 70.90 -39.34 -39.18
CA TYR A 296 69.54 -39.22 -38.66
C TYR A 296 68.75 -40.53 -38.62
N LEU A 297 68.13 -40.82 -37.46
CA LEU A 297 66.72 -41.23 -37.34
C LEU A 297 66.32 -41.38 -35.85
N TYR A 298 65.67 -40.36 -35.29
CA TYR A 298 64.73 -40.51 -34.17
C TYR A 298 63.64 -39.43 -34.35
N ARG A 299 62.56 -39.77 -35.03
CA ARG A 299 61.28 -40.26 -34.45
C ARG A 299 60.63 -39.22 -33.52
N HIS A 300 59.85 -38.37 -34.18
CA HIS A 300 58.49 -37.93 -33.85
C HIS A 300 58.08 -37.81 -32.37
N HIS A 301 57.78 -36.58 -31.98
CA HIS A 301 56.38 -36.18 -31.83
C HIS A 301 55.94 -35.44 -33.08
#